data_AF-A0A657AU36-F1
#
_entry.id   AF-A0A657AU36-F1
#
_cell.length_a   1.000
_cell.length_b   1.000
_cell.length_c   1.000
_cell.angle_alpha   90.00
_cell.angle_beta   90.00
_cell.angle_gamma   90.00
#
_symmetry.space_group_name_H-M   'P 1'
#
loop_
_entity.id
_entity.type
_entity.pdbx_description
1 polymer ?
#
loop_
_entity_poly.entity_id
_entity_poly.type
_entity_poly.pdbx_seq_one_letter_code
_entity_poly.pdbx_strand_id
1 'polypeptide(L)'
;MLRLLSVVLTGLLLAKTAHANALQPLTMCVFDFVGHDGPIHKEMKEYKIDAVRWGVDLSFKVYTDDRVASEEFKNGVCDMLNLPGIRAREYNSFTGSINAVGALPTYDHLAIVIKSLSSPGAAKIMRSGEYEIIGIAPIGAIFLFVNDKSIQNPEDMAGKRVTVLDNAPETEYLATRIGMTPVSSSIANALQKFNNKAVDITGAPGLAYEPMEMYKGLEPGGGVIKWPSLQITMQLIVRWEKVPEGFAQKSRELMASKYKDQIRKIVDSELTIPEKYWIEISEKTEDNWSELFRESRIALREQGVYNGKALTLFRKVRCKIDPQLAECTSKDRE
;
A
#
# COMPACT_ATOMS: atom_id res chain seq x y z
N MET A 1 10.89 0.08 88.94
CA MET A 1 9.88 1.09 88.54
C MET A 1 10.37 1.73 87.25
N LEU A 2 10.02 1.16 86.08
CA LEU A 2 8.80 1.41 85.30
C LEU A 2 8.89 2.71 84.47
N ARG A 3 8.66 2.55 83.16
CA ARG A 3 8.26 3.50 82.10
C ARG A 3 9.38 3.87 81.11
N LEU A 4 9.16 3.88 79.80
CA LEU A 4 8.16 3.32 78.89
C LEU A 4 8.75 3.60 77.48
N LEU A 5 8.45 2.73 76.52
CA LEU A 5 8.82 2.83 75.09
C LEU A 5 8.64 4.23 74.48
N SER A 6 9.49 4.58 73.51
CA SER A 6 9.06 5.16 72.22
C SER A 6 10.19 5.05 71.19
N VAL A 7 10.23 3.93 70.45
CA VAL A 7 11.00 3.81 69.21
C VAL A 7 10.15 4.46 68.12
N VAL A 8 10.55 5.64 67.65
CA VAL A 8 9.95 6.30 66.50
C VAL A 8 10.55 5.67 65.24
N LEU A 9 9.87 4.68 64.68
CA LEU A 9 10.19 4.10 63.39
C LEU A 9 9.64 5.03 62.29
N THR A 10 10.48 5.91 61.76
CA THR A 10 10.11 6.78 60.63
C THR A 10 10.05 5.93 59.35
N GLY A 11 8.88 5.35 59.07
CA GLY A 11 8.63 4.69 57.79
C GLY A 11 8.58 5.72 56.67
N LEU A 12 9.62 5.78 55.84
CA LEU A 12 9.53 6.42 54.52
C LEU A 12 8.55 5.59 53.67
N LEU A 13 7.30 6.03 53.62
CA LEU A 13 6.37 5.66 52.57
C LEU A 13 6.90 6.24 51.26
N LEU A 14 7.59 5.41 50.46
CA LEU A 14 7.76 5.64 49.03
C LEU A 14 6.36 5.59 48.40
N ALA A 15 5.65 6.71 48.43
CA ALA A 15 4.49 6.93 47.60
C ALA A 15 4.96 6.80 46.15
N LYS A 16 4.69 5.65 45.52
CA LYS A 16 4.70 5.56 44.07
C LYS A 16 3.63 6.54 43.60
N THR A 17 4.03 7.74 43.22
CA THR A 17 3.17 8.63 42.45
C THR A 17 2.75 7.83 41.22
N ALA A 18 1.49 7.41 41.19
CA ALA A 18 0.89 6.95 39.96
C ALA A 18 0.96 8.15 38.99
N HIS A 19 1.99 8.20 38.16
CA HIS A 19 1.95 9.05 36.98
C HIS A 19 0.74 8.55 36.20
N ALA A 20 -0.33 9.34 36.20
CA ALA A 20 -1.29 9.25 35.13
C ALA A 20 -0.46 9.35 33.85
N ASN A 21 -0.38 8.26 33.08
CA ASN A 21 0.33 8.26 31.80
C ASN A 21 -0.40 9.28 30.92
N ALA A 22 0.10 10.50 30.90
CA ALA A 22 -0.40 11.53 29.99
C ALA A 22 -0.25 10.98 28.58
N LEU A 23 -1.33 11.01 27.81
CA LEU A 23 -1.31 10.55 26.43
C LEU A 23 -0.30 11.40 25.65
N GLN A 24 0.57 10.76 24.89
CA GLN A 24 1.52 11.43 24.02
C GLN A 24 0.73 12.09 22.87
N PRO A 25 0.69 13.42 22.76
CA PRO A 25 0.00 14.09 21.67
C PRO A 25 0.80 13.90 20.38
N LEU A 26 0.17 13.41 19.32
CA LEU A 26 0.77 13.30 17.98
C LEU A 26 -0.18 13.81 16.91
N THR A 27 0.36 14.46 15.89
CA THR A 27 -0.41 14.88 14.70
C THR A 27 -0.20 13.91 13.56
N MET A 28 -1.30 13.43 12.97
CA MET A 28 -1.27 12.59 11.77
C MET A 28 -1.73 13.39 10.54
N CYS A 29 -0.90 13.38 9.50
CA CYS A 29 -1.29 13.77 8.15
C CYS A 29 -2.10 12.63 7.54
N VAL A 30 -3.39 12.85 7.31
CA VAL A 30 -4.30 11.86 6.74
C VAL A 30 -4.50 12.17 5.27
N PHE A 31 -4.01 11.29 4.39
CA PHE A 31 -4.34 11.35 2.99
C PHE A 31 -5.65 10.59 2.71
N ASP A 32 -6.62 11.28 2.12
CA ASP A 32 -7.89 10.72 1.69
C ASP A 32 -8.33 11.38 0.38
N PHE A 33 -8.62 10.60 -0.66
CA PHE A 33 -9.07 11.12 -1.97
C PHE A 33 -10.30 12.02 -1.89
N VAL A 34 -11.19 11.80 -0.91
CA VAL A 34 -12.41 12.59 -0.69
C VAL A 34 -12.19 13.71 0.32
N GLY A 35 -11.15 13.61 1.16
CA GLY A 35 -10.84 14.57 2.22
C GLY A 35 -11.59 14.28 3.52
N HIS A 36 -12.12 15.33 4.17
CA HIS A 36 -12.63 15.22 5.54
C HIS A 36 -13.82 14.25 5.71
N ASP A 37 -14.61 14.02 4.67
CA ASP A 37 -15.76 13.10 4.71
C ASP A 37 -15.45 11.73 4.11
N GLY A 38 -14.19 11.50 3.74
CA GLY A 38 -13.73 10.31 3.07
C GLY A 38 -13.61 9.07 3.97
N PRO A 39 -13.52 7.89 3.35
CA PRO A 39 -13.47 6.61 4.04
C PRO A 39 -12.19 6.42 4.86
N ILE A 40 -11.03 6.89 4.37
CA ILE A 40 -9.75 6.73 5.07
C ILE A 40 -9.73 7.60 6.33
N HIS A 41 -10.22 8.84 6.25
CA HIS A 41 -10.33 9.68 7.45
C HIS A 41 -11.29 9.10 8.50
N LYS A 42 -12.39 8.48 8.08
CA LYS A 42 -13.30 7.75 8.98
C LYS A 42 -12.57 6.57 9.66
N GLU A 43 -11.83 5.76 8.90
CA GLU A 43 -11.02 4.67 9.45
C GLU A 43 -9.94 5.17 10.42
N MET A 44 -9.32 6.33 10.15
CA MET A 44 -8.32 6.91 11.07
C MET A 44 -8.95 7.43 12.36
N LYS A 45 -10.18 7.96 12.33
CA LYS A 45 -10.93 8.30 13.55
C LYS A 45 -11.20 7.07 14.41
N GLU A 46 -11.47 5.92 13.81
CA GLU A 46 -11.59 4.66 14.55
C GLU A 46 -10.23 4.21 15.10
N TYR A 47 -9.17 4.28 14.30
CA TYR A 47 -7.81 3.95 14.73
C TYR A 47 -7.34 4.80 15.93
N LYS A 48 -7.77 6.07 16.03
CA LYS A 48 -7.51 6.94 17.19
C LYS A 48 -7.92 6.29 18.51
N ILE A 49 -9.01 5.52 18.54
CA ILE A 49 -9.49 4.85 19.75
C ILE A 49 -8.46 3.82 20.24
N ASP A 50 -7.87 3.05 19.31
CA ASP A 50 -6.82 2.09 19.64
C ASP A 50 -5.50 2.78 20.00
N ALA A 51 -5.16 3.87 19.31
CA ALA A 51 -3.98 4.68 19.64
C ALA A 51 -4.03 5.22 21.09
N VAL A 52 -5.20 5.67 21.56
CA VAL A 52 -5.41 6.12 22.95
C VAL A 52 -5.13 4.99 23.94
N ARG A 53 -5.58 3.76 23.65
CA ARG A 53 -5.29 2.57 24.48
C ARG A 53 -3.79 2.24 24.51
N TRP A 54 -3.03 2.71 23.54
CA TRP A 54 -1.58 2.52 23.45
C TRP A 54 -0.79 3.75 23.90
N GLY A 55 -1.45 4.74 24.51
CA GLY A 55 -0.81 5.90 25.13
C GLY A 55 -0.61 7.10 24.20
N VAL A 56 -1.31 7.18 23.07
CA VAL A 56 -1.19 8.27 22.09
C VAL A 56 -2.54 8.97 21.89
N ASP A 57 -2.56 10.31 21.92
CA ASP A 57 -3.71 11.11 21.49
C ASP A 57 -3.45 11.70 20.10
N LEU A 58 -4.23 11.25 19.10
CA LEU A 58 -4.05 11.66 17.71
C LEU A 58 -4.90 12.89 17.34
N SER A 59 -4.29 13.91 16.76
CA SER A 59 -4.97 14.93 15.95
C SER A 59 -4.76 14.68 14.46
N PHE A 60 -5.67 15.19 13.62
CA PHE A 60 -5.62 14.96 12.16
C PHE A 60 -5.46 16.27 11.39
N LYS A 61 -4.59 16.26 10.39
CA LYS A 61 -4.59 17.19 9.26
C LYS A 61 -4.92 16.41 8.00
N VAL A 62 -6.03 16.72 7.34
CA VAL A 62 -6.53 15.92 6.20
C VAL A 62 -6.15 16.58 4.89
N TYR A 63 -5.65 15.77 3.95
CA TYR A 63 -5.20 16.21 2.63
C TYR A 63 -5.80 15.32 1.55
N THR A 64 -6.16 15.93 0.42
CA THR A 64 -6.60 15.22 -0.80
C THR A 64 -5.47 15.03 -1.80
N ASP A 65 -4.30 15.59 -1.52
CA ASP A 65 -3.07 15.44 -2.30
C ASP A 65 -2.02 14.73 -1.43
N ASP A 66 -1.58 13.56 -1.88
CA ASP A 66 -0.62 12.73 -1.16
C ASP A 66 0.80 13.29 -1.21
N ARG A 67 1.16 14.11 -2.20
CA ARG A 67 2.42 14.87 -2.17
C ARG A 67 2.39 15.88 -1.04
N VAL A 68 1.31 16.65 -0.89
CA VAL A 68 1.21 17.66 0.18
C VAL A 68 1.29 16.99 1.55
N ALA A 69 0.55 15.89 1.75
CA ALA A 69 0.64 15.10 2.99
C ALA A 69 2.05 14.58 3.27
N SER A 70 2.75 14.10 2.24
CA SER A 70 4.14 13.63 2.34
C SER A 70 5.11 14.75 2.71
N GLU A 71 5.01 15.92 2.07
CA GLU A 71 5.89 17.06 2.35
C GLU A 71 5.67 17.64 3.76
N GLU A 72 4.41 17.74 4.21
CA GLU A 72 4.08 18.16 5.58
C GLU A 72 4.66 17.19 6.63
N PHE A 73 4.58 15.89 6.35
CA PHE A 73 5.20 14.88 7.20
C PHE A 73 6.72 15.02 7.22
N LYS A 74 7.40 15.13 6.07
CA LYS A 74 8.87 15.34 5.99
C LYS A 74 9.33 16.57 6.75
N ASN A 75 8.60 17.67 6.62
CA ASN A 75 8.90 18.94 7.29
C ASN A 75 8.60 18.95 8.80
N GLY A 76 8.16 17.81 9.36
CA GLY A 76 7.94 17.64 10.79
C GLY A 76 6.63 18.25 11.30
N VAL A 77 5.74 18.66 10.40
CA VAL A 77 4.41 19.17 10.76
C VAL A 77 3.52 18.04 11.29
N CYS A 78 3.73 16.83 10.79
CA CYS A 78 3.06 15.62 11.25
C CYS A 78 4.09 14.61 11.82
N ASP A 79 3.64 13.86 12.82
CA ASP A 79 4.37 12.76 13.46
C ASP A 79 4.01 11.40 12.83
N MET A 80 2.85 11.34 12.17
CA MET A 80 2.29 10.17 11.49
C MET A 80 1.74 10.53 10.12
N LEU A 81 1.68 9.55 9.23
CA LEU A 81 1.20 9.72 7.86
C LEU A 81 0.59 8.42 7.33
N ASN A 82 -0.43 8.50 6.47
CA ASN A 82 -0.77 7.39 5.56
C ASN A 82 -0.48 7.76 4.10
N LEU A 83 0.06 6.82 3.34
CA LEU A 83 0.34 6.98 1.91
C LEU A 83 0.09 5.70 1.11
N PRO A 84 -0.29 5.80 -0.18
CA PRO A 84 -0.21 4.68 -1.10
C PRO A 84 1.21 4.09 -1.13
N GLY A 85 1.32 2.76 -1.19
CA GLY A 85 2.60 2.04 -1.09
C GLY A 85 3.66 2.50 -2.10
N ILE A 86 3.23 2.92 -3.29
CA ILE A 86 4.10 3.48 -4.33
C ILE A 86 4.84 4.73 -3.88
N ARG A 87 4.20 5.59 -3.07
CA ARG A 87 4.83 6.75 -2.45
C ARG A 87 5.54 6.40 -1.15
N ALA A 88 4.93 5.53 -0.33
CA ALA A 88 5.52 5.09 0.93
C ALA A 88 6.93 4.47 0.78
N ARG A 89 7.29 4.04 -0.43
CA ARG A 89 8.63 3.59 -0.81
C ARG A 89 9.75 4.57 -0.49
N GLU A 90 9.47 5.87 -0.51
CA GLU A 90 10.45 6.90 -0.10
C GLU A 90 10.80 6.81 1.39
N TYR A 91 9.89 6.29 2.22
CA TYR A 91 10.09 6.11 3.66
C TYR A 91 10.60 4.72 4.00
N ASN A 92 10.20 3.69 3.24
CA ASN A 92 10.69 2.33 3.41
C ASN A 92 10.70 1.59 2.06
N SER A 93 11.90 1.35 1.52
CA SER A 93 12.05 0.70 0.22
C SER A 93 11.56 -0.74 0.19
N PHE A 94 11.62 -1.46 1.32
CA PHE A 94 11.17 -2.84 1.42
C PHE A 94 9.64 -2.92 1.29
N THR A 95 8.90 -2.23 2.16
CA THR A 95 7.43 -2.28 2.14
C THR A 95 6.86 -1.55 0.93
N GLY A 96 7.51 -0.50 0.44
CA GLY A 96 7.13 0.17 -0.80
C GLY A 96 7.28 -0.71 -2.05
N SER A 97 8.03 -1.80 -1.98
CA SER A 97 8.16 -2.78 -3.07
C SER A 97 7.00 -3.77 -3.13
N ILE A 98 6.09 -3.80 -2.13
CA ILE A 98 4.89 -4.67 -2.15
C ILE A 98 4.05 -4.42 -3.41
N ASN A 99 4.02 -3.16 -3.87
CA ASN A 99 3.31 -2.73 -5.06
C ASN A 99 4.07 -3.04 -6.38
N ALA A 100 5.16 -3.81 -6.34
CA ALA A 100 5.91 -4.13 -7.55
C ALA A 100 5.05 -4.92 -8.56
N VAL A 101 5.23 -4.61 -9.85
CA VAL A 101 4.42 -5.18 -10.94
C VAL A 101 4.50 -6.71 -10.95
N GLY A 102 3.36 -7.39 -10.94
CA GLY A 102 3.23 -8.85 -10.90
C GLY A 102 3.84 -9.52 -9.65
N ALA A 103 4.28 -8.76 -8.64
CA ALA A 103 5.00 -9.35 -7.51
C ALA A 103 4.08 -10.21 -6.62
N LEU A 104 2.81 -9.85 -6.51
CA LEU A 104 1.80 -10.52 -5.71
C LEU A 104 0.53 -10.70 -6.55
N PRO A 105 0.45 -11.75 -7.39
CA PRO A 105 -0.63 -11.87 -8.37
C PRO A 105 -2.04 -11.94 -7.77
N THR A 106 -2.17 -12.49 -6.55
CA THR A 106 -3.47 -12.66 -5.89
C THR A 106 -3.50 -12.07 -4.47
N TYR A 107 -4.70 -11.89 -3.94
CA TYR A 107 -4.89 -11.49 -2.55
C TYR A 107 -4.36 -12.52 -1.54
N ASP A 108 -4.21 -13.79 -1.91
CA ASP A 108 -3.57 -14.78 -1.04
C ASP A 108 -2.05 -14.55 -0.91
N HIS A 109 -1.41 -14.15 -2.01
CA HIS A 109 0.00 -13.74 -1.98
C HIS A 109 0.19 -12.54 -1.03
N LEU A 110 -0.66 -11.53 -1.18
CA LEU A 110 -0.62 -10.33 -0.33
C LEU A 110 -0.92 -10.67 1.14
N ALA A 111 -1.84 -11.60 1.41
CA ALA A 111 -2.17 -12.05 2.78
C ALA A 111 -0.95 -12.65 3.48
N ILE A 112 -0.20 -13.53 2.80
CA ILE A 112 1.00 -14.17 3.34
C ILE A 112 2.06 -13.12 3.66
N VAL A 113 2.26 -12.15 2.75
CA VAL A 113 3.21 -11.05 2.96
C VAL A 113 2.82 -10.20 4.15
N ILE A 114 1.58 -9.67 4.20
CA ILE A 114 1.13 -8.81 5.31
C ILE A 114 1.23 -9.54 6.65
N LYS A 115 0.82 -10.82 6.72
CA LYS A 115 0.95 -11.63 7.93
C LYS A 115 2.42 -11.80 8.37
N SER A 116 3.33 -11.97 7.43
CA SER A 116 4.75 -12.13 7.74
C SER A 116 5.35 -10.81 8.24
N LEU A 117 4.99 -9.70 7.59
CA LEU A 117 5.44 -8.35 7.89
C LEU A 117 4.85 -7.78 9.18
N SER A 118 3.69 -8.26 9.60
CA SER A 118 3.09 -7.88 10.88
C SER A 118 3.71 -8.58 12.08
N SER A 119 4.55 -9.61 11.88
CA SER A 119 5.16 -10.35 12.98
C SER A 119 6.29 -9.55 13.67
N PRO A 120 6.56 -9.79 14.98
CA PRO A 120 7.66 -9.13 15.68
C PRO A 120 9.03 -9.32 15.02
N GLY A 121 9.25 -10.47 14.36
CA GLY A 121 10.49 -10.76 13.64
C GLY A 121 10.76 -9.82 12.46
N ALA A 122 9.73 -9.17 11.92
CA ALA A 122 9.85 -8.21 10.84
C ALA A 122 10.12 -6.76 11.32
N ALA A 123 10.11 -6.48 12.63
CA ALA A 123 10.20 -5.12 13.15
C ALA A 123 11.41 -4.33 12.61
N LYS A 124 12.57 -5.00 12.44
CA LYS A 124 13.77 -4.34 11.91
C LYS A 124 13.62 -3.87 10.46
N ILE A 125 12.92 -4.63 9.61
CA ILE A 125 12.71 -4.24 8.20
C ILE A 125 11.60 -3.21 8.03
N MET A 126 10.77 -3.00 9.06
CA MET A 126 9.75 -1.94 9.09
C MET A 126 10.35 -0.56 9.35
N ARG A 127 11.57 -0.49 9.89
CA ARG A 127 12.27 0.76 10.19
C ARG A 127 13.24 1.16 9.10
N SER A 128 13.28 2.44 8.79
CA SER A 128 14.26 3.06 7.89
C SER A 128 14.52 4.50 8.33
N GLY A 129 15.75 4.77 8.76
CA GLY A 129 16.08 6.05 9.41
C GLY A 129 15.18 6.31 10.62
N GLU A 130 14.53 7.47 10.63
CA GLU A 130 13.58 7.88 11.67
C GLU A 130 12.14 7.37 11.48
N TYR A 131 11.88 6.65 10.38
CA TYR A 131 10.54 6.21 10.02
C TYR A 131 10.31 4.73 10.33
N GLU A 132 9.09 4.39 10.77
CA GLU A 132 8.63 3.01 10.91
C GLU A 132 7.27 2.81 10.24
N ILE A 133 7.13 1.72 9.49
CA ILE A 133 5.86 1.27 8.95
C ILE A 133 5.09 0.53 10.04
N ILE A 134 3.94 1.07 10.40
CA ILE A 134 3.12 0.58 11.51
C ILE A 134 1.82 -0.07 11.03
N GLY A 135 1.56 -0.09 9.74
CA GLY A 135 0.35 -0.67 9.19
C GLY A 135 0.42 -0.75 7.68
N ILE A 136 -0.15 -1.82 7.13
CA ILE A 136 -0.27 -2.03 5.68
C ILE A 136 -1.69 -2.55 5.47
N ALA A 137 -2.51 -1.79 4.74
CA ALA A 137 -3.86 -2.16 4.37
C ALA A 137 -3.93 -2.37 2.84
N PRO A 138 -4.63 -3.39 2.34
CA PRO A 138 -4.92 -3.51 0.93
C PRO A 138 -5.87 -2.39 0.48
N ILE A 139 -5.58 -1.79 -0.67
CA ILE A 139 -6.52 -0.94 -1.40
C ILE A 139 -7.20 -1.77 -2.49
N GLY A 140 -6.45 -2.62 -3.19
CA GLY A 140 -6.98 -3.54 -4.19
C GLY A 140 -5.98 -3.83 -5.31
N ALA A 141 -6.37 -4.79 -6.15
CA ALA A 141 -5.68 -5.16 -7.37
C ALA A 141 -5.85 -4.06 -8.42
N ILE A 142 -4.75 -3.67 -9.09
CA ILE A 142 -4.80 -2.75 -10.23
C ILE A 142 -4.97 -3.55 -11.50
N PHE A 143 -6.10 -3.33 -12.17
CA PHE A 143 -6.36 -3.83 -13.49
C PHE A 143 -6.06 -2.76 -14.54
N LEU A 144 -5.76 -3.18 -15.76
CA LEU A 144 -5.63 -2.28 -16.89
C LEU A 144 -7.00 -2.09 -17.55
N PHE A 145 -7.46 -0.85 -17.54
CA PHE A 145 -8.64 -0.38 -18.24
C PHE A 145 -8.20 0.08 -19.61
N VAL A 146 -8.79 -0.50 -20.65
CA VAL A 146 -8.46 -0.26 -22.05
C VAL A 146 -9.69 0.25 -22.79
N ASN A 147 -9.52 1.20 -23.68
CA ASN A 147 -10.62 1.72 -24.50
C ASN A 147 -10.99 0.82 -25.70
N ASP A 148 -10.19 -0.23 -25.93
CA ASP A 148 -10.33 -1.19 -27.03
C ASP A 148 -9.97 -2.60 -26.53
N LYS A 149 -10.92 -3.55 -26.64
CA LYS A 149 -10.74 -4.95 -26.21
C LYS A 149 -9.73 -5.75 -27.02
N SER A 150 -9.25 -5.25 -28.16
CA SER A 150 -8.12 -5.85 -28.88
C SER A 150 -6.79 -5.70 -28.12
N ILE A 151 -6.72 -4.79 -27.14
CA ILE A 151 -5.55 -4.63 -26.28
C ILE A 151 -5.59 -5.68 -25.17
N GLN A 152 -4.84 -6.77 -25.31
CA GLN A 152 -4.87 -7.90 -24.37
C GLN A 152 -3.47 -8.30 -23.90
N ASN A 153 -2.51 -8.30 -24.82
CA ASN A 153 -1.12 -8.63 -24.57
C ASN A 153 -0.31 -7.34 -24.37
N PRO A 154 0.86 -7.42 -23.72
CA PRO A 154 1.78 -6.29 -23.65
C PRO A 154 2.10 -5.68 -25.03
N GLU A 155 2.34 -6.52 -26.03
CA GLU A 155 2.70 -6.08 -27.39
C GLU A 155 1.61 -5.22 -28.05
N ASP A 156 0.34 -5.48 -27.75
CA ASP A 156 -0.80 -4.72 -28.30
C ASP A 156 -0.84 -3.26 -27.79
N MET A 157 -0.07 -2.96 -26.74
CA MET A 157 0.00 -1.63 -26.14
C MET A 157 1.02 -0.72 -26.84
N ALA A 158 1.86 -1.24 -27.73
CA ALA A 158 2.82 -0.43 -28.47
C ALA A 158 2.11 0.72 -29.22
N GLY A 159 2.62 1.94 -29.07
CA GLY A 159 2.03 3.16 -29.63
C GLY A 159 0.77 3.68 -28.93
N LYS A 160 0.18 2.93 -27.99
CA LYS A 160 -1.00 3.39 -27.22
C LYS A 160 -0.60 4.40 -26.17
N ARG A 161 -1.49 5.36 -25.88
CA ARG A 161 -1.28 6.36 -24.82
C ARG A 161 -1.65 5.78 -23.47
N VAL A 162 -0.79 5.91 -22.48
CA VAL A 162 -1.01 5.34 -21.13
C VAL A 162 -0.78 6.39 -20.06
N THR A 163 -1.57 6.36 -18.99
CA THR A 163 -1.28 7.18 -17.81
C THR A 163 -0.01 6.67 -17.10
N VAL A 164 0.90 7.59 -16.82
CA VAL A 164 2.09 7.33 -16.01
C VAL A 164 1.99 8.21 -14.78
N LEU A 165 2.06 7.60 -13.59
CA LEU A 165 1.88 8.35 -12.35
C LEU A 165 3.14 9.14 -12.01
N ASP A 166 2.95 10.38 -11.55
CA ASP A 166 4.06 11.22 -11.10
C ASP A 166 4.76 10.56 -9.89
N ASN A 167 6.08 10.37 -10.00
CA ASN A 167 6.94 9.64 -9.05
C ASN A 167 6.72 8.11 -8.99
N ALA A 168 6.20 7.52 -10.06
CA ALA A 168 6.10 6.06 -10.24
C ALA A 168 7.05 5.60 -11.37
N PRO A 169 8.38 5.54 -11.14
CA PRO A 169 9.36 5.14 -12.15
C PRO A 169 9.05 3.77 -12.78
N GLU A 170 8.37 2.87 -12.06
CA GLU A 170 7.93 1.59 -12.59
C GLU A 170 6.94 1.70 -13.75
N THR A 171 6.04 2.70 -13.73
CA THR A 171 5.03 2.89 -14.79
C THR A 171 5.66 3.53 -16.02
N GLU A 172 6.62 4.43 -15.84
CA GLU A 172 7.41 5.02 -16.92
C GLU A 172 8.32 3.98 -17.59
N TYR A 173 8.98 3.13 -16.77
CA TYR A 173 9.79 2.03 -17.27
C TYR A 173 8.97 1.07 -18.13
N LEU A 174 7.79 0.64 -17.66
CA LEU A 174 6.92 -0.25 -18.43
C LEU A 174 6.43 0.40 -19.73
N ALA A 175 6.03 1.68 -19.68
CA ALA A 175 5.64 2.42 -20.88
C ALA A 175 6.76 2.45 -21.92
N THR A 176 7.98 2.79 -21.50
CA THR A 176 9.15 2.83 -22.38
C THR A 176 9.49 1.45 -22.94
N ARG A 177 9.49 0.42 -22.07
CA ARG A 177 9.85 -0.95 -22.43
C ARG A 177 8.90 -1.56 -23.46
N ILE A 178 7.60 -1.29 -23.34
CA ILE A 178 6.58 -1.81 -24.25
C ILE A 178 6.44 -0.92 -25.51
N GLY A 179 6.96 0.30 -25.49
CA GLY A 179 6.81 1.27 -26.59
C GLY A 179 5.47 2.01 -26.55
N MET A 180 4.88 2.18 -25.37
CA MET A 180 3.71 3.01 -25.15
C MET A 180 4.07 4.51 -25.19
N THR A 181 3.09 5.38 -25.41
CA THR A 181 3.23 6.83 -25.28
C THR A 181 2.82 7.26 -23.86
N PRO A 182 3.77 7.63 -22.97
CA PRO A 182 3.44 8.00 -21.60
C PRO A 182 2.74 9.36 -21.53
N VAL A 183 1.71 9.45 -20.69
CA VAL A 183 1.00 10.69 -20.36
C VAL A 183 1.10 10.90 -18.85
N SER A 184 2.04 11.75 -18.42
CA SER A 184 2.26 12.10 -17.01
C SER A 184 0.97 12.56 -16.36
N SER A 185 0.66 11.99 -15.20
CA SER A 185 -0.61 12.11 -14.50
C SER A 185 -0.41 12.04 -12.99
N SER A 186 -1.22 12.79 -12.25
CA SER A 186 -1.37 12.57 -10.82
C SER A 186 -2.39 11.46 -10.57
N ILE A 187 -2.42 10.91 -9.36
CA ILE A 187 -3.47 9.94 -8.99
C ILE A 187 -4.86 10.57 -9.14
N ALA A 188 -4.99 11.87 -8.84
CA ALA A 188 -6.26 12.60 -8.91
C ALA A 188 -6.81 12.75 -10.34
N ASN A 189 -5.96 12.76 -11.38
CA ASN A 189 -6.39 13.03 -12.75
C ASN A 189 -6.20 11.88 -13.75
N ALA A 190 -5.48 10.81 -13.38
CA ALA A 190 -5.22 9.68 -14.27
C ALA A 190 -6.53 9.07 -14.82
N LEU A 191 -7.51 8.82 -13.96
CA LEU A 191 -8.77 8.19 -14.34
C LEU A 191 -9.65 9.10 -15.21
N GLN A 192 -9.63 10.41 -14.94
CA GLN A 192 -10.36 11.39 -15.75
C GLN A 192 -9.81 11.47 -17.17
N LYS A 193 -8.48 11.36 -17.36
CA LYS A 193 -7.88 11.34 -18.70
C LYS A 193 -8.35 10.14 -19.51
N PHE A 194 -8.52 8.99 -18.88
CA PHE A 194 -9.07 7.80 -19.53
C PHE A 194 -10.53 8.00 -19.92
N ASN A 195 -11.36 8.50 -19.00
CA ASN A 195 -12.77 8.79 -19.29
C ASN A 195 -12.94 9.79 -20.45
N ASN A 196 -12.05 10.78 -20.54
CA ASN A 196 -12.04 11.78 -21.60
C ASN A 196 -11.29 11.34 -22.87
N LYS A 197 -10.86 10.07 -22.97
CA LYS A 197 -10.15 9.50 -24.13
C LYS A 197 -8.82 10.19 -24.47
N ALA A 198 -8.24 10.91 -23.52
CA ALA A 198 -6.91 11.50 -23.63
C ALA A 198 -5.80 10.44 -23.61
N VAL A 199 -6.12 9.25 -23.10
CA VAL A 199 -5.28 8.06 -23.07
C VAL A 199 -6.11 6.85 -23.51
N ASP A 200 -5.43 5.81 -23.95
CA ASP A 200 -6.03 4.55 -24.39
C ASP A 200 -6.04 3.50 -23.28
N ILE A 201 -5.12 3.63 -22.32
CA ILE A 201 -4.89 2.69 -21.22
C ILE A 201 -4.74 3.47 -19.91
N THR A 202 -5.35 2.98 -18.83
CA THR A 202 -5.02 3.41 -17.46
C THR A 202 -5.04 2.23 -16.50
N GLY A 203 -4.20 2.28 -15.46
CA GLY A 203 -4.32 1.37 -14.32
C GLY A 203 -5.31 1.92 -13.31
N ALA A 204 -6.25 1.09 -12.82
CA ALA A 204 -7.14 1.45 -11.73
C ALA A 204 -7.57 0.23 -10.91
N PRO A 205 -7.89 0.39 -9.62
CA PRO A 205 -8.48 -0.69 -8.85
C PRO A 205 -9.93 -0.89 -9.26
N GLY A 206 -10.44 -2.12 -9.17
CA GLY A 206 -11.84 -2.39 -9.53
C GLY A 206 -12.84 -1.54 -8.73
N LEU A 207 -12.50 -1.18 -7.49
CA LEU A 207 -13.30 -0.28 -6.66
C LEU A 207 -13.48 1.14 -7.23
N ALA A 208 -12.64 1.56 -8.17
CA ALA A 208 -12.79 2.84 -8.83
C ALA A 208 -13.84 2.82 -9.95
N TYR A 209 -14.31 1.64 -10.39
CA TYR A 209 -15.16 1.51 -11.57
C TYR A 209 -16.43 2.37 -11.49
N GLU A 210 -17.24 2.21 -10.45
CA GLU A 210 -18.46 3.02 -10.29
C GLU A 210 -18.19 4.44 -9.80
N PRO A 211 -17.43 4.68 -8.71
CA PRO A 211 -17.29 6.03 -8.15
C PRO A 211 -16.60 7.02 -9.10
N MET A 212 -15.73 6.53 -9.98
CA MET A 212 -15.01 7.35 -10.96
C MET A 212 -15.61 7.22 -12.36
N GLU A 213 -16.78 6.58 -12.49
CA GLU A 213 -17.53 6.42 -13.74
C GLU A 213 -16.68 5.85 -14.89
N MET A 214 -15.83 4.84 -14.59
CA MET A 214 -14.83 4.32 -15.52
C MET A 214 -15.45 3.74 -16.80
N TYR A 215 -16.74 3.37 -16.77
CA TYR A 215 -17.49 2.93 -17.94
C TYR A 215 -17.47 3.95 -19.10
N LYS A 216 -17.36 5.26 -18.82
CA LYS A 216 -17.21 6.31 -19.85
C LYS A 216 -15.95 6.10 -20.69
N GLY A 217 -14.84 5.72 -20.05
CA GLY A 217 -13.58 5.39 -20.69
C GLY A 217 -13.60 4.03 -21.41
N LEU A 218 -14.46 3.11 -20.98
CA LEU A 218 -14.63 1.81 -21.64
C LEU A 218 -15.49 1.87 -22.90
N GLU A 219 -16.51 2.73 -22.96
CA GLU A 219 -17.43 2.73 -24.10
C GLU A 219 -16.82 3.33 -25.38
N PRO A 220 -17.15 2.82 -26.58
CA PRO A 220 -18.10 1.73 -26.85
C PRO A 220 -17.49 0.32 -26.89
N GLY A 221 -16.17 0.17 -26.92
CA GLY A 221 -15.51 -1.09 -27.30
C GLY A 221 -14.37 -1.55 -26.39
N GLY A 222 -14.23 -0.95 -25.22
CA GLY A 222 -13.19 -1.20 -24.24
C GLY A 222 -13.57 -2.26 -23.21
N GLY A 223 -12.63 -2.49 -22.30
CA GLY A 223 -12.80 -3.45 -21.22
C GLY A 223 -11.72 -3.33 -20.15
N VAL A 224 -11.75 -4.27 -19.23
CA VAL A 224 -10.82 -4.40 -18.12
C VAL A 224 -10.13 -5.74 -18.27
N ILE A 225 -8.80 -5.72 -18.45
CA ILE A 225 -8.02 -6.95 -18.55
C ILE A 225 -8.11 -7.67 -17.20
N LYS A 226 -8.61 -8.91 -17.19
CA LYS A 226 -8.80 -9.72 -15.98
C LYS A 226 -7.48 -10.33 -15.49
N TRP A 227 -6.46 -9.49 -15.41
CA TRP A 227 -5.12 -9.84 -14.95
C TRP A 227 -4.56 -8.69 -14.11
N PRO A 228 -4.46 -8.85 -12.78
CA PRO A 228 -3.90 -7.83 -11.91
C PRO A 228 -2.45 -7.50 -12.28
N SER A 229 -2.19 -6.23 -12.56
CA SER A 229 -0.83 -5.74 -12.82
C SER A 229 0.00 -5.60 -11.54
N LEU A 230 -0.64 -5.24 -10.41
CA LEU A 230 -0.03 -5.16 -9.07
C LEU A 230 -1.11 -5.08 -7.99
N GLN A 231 -0.69 -5.19 -6.72
CA GLN A 231 -1.53 -4.95 -5.56
C GLN A 231 -1.18 -3.60 -4.95
N ILE A 232 -2.14 -2.67 -4.84
CA ILE A 232 -1.90 -1.42 -4.11
C ILE A 232 -2.22 -1.60 -2.64
N THR A 233 -1.30 -1.08 -1.81
CA THR A 233 -1.48 -0.93 -0.37
C THR A 233 -1.56 0.53 0.05
N MET A 234 -2.21 0.79 1.18
CA MET A 234 -2.09 2.01 1.98
C MET A 234 -1.18 1.68 3.17
N GLN A 235 -0.14 2.48 3.40
CA GLN A 235 0.81 2.25 4.49
C GLN A 235 0.71 3.37 5.52
N LEU A 236 0.68 2.99 6.79
CA LEU A 236 0.77 3.91 7.92
C LEU A 236 2.23 4.01 8.36
N ILE A 237 2.70 5.24 8.52
CA ILE A 237 4.09 5.61 8.77
C ILE A 237 4.13 6.49 10.02
N VAL A 238 5.15 6.32 10.87
CA VAL A 238 5.37 7.14 12.06
C VAL A 238 6.85 7.49 12.22
N ARG A 239 7.12 8.62 12.88
CA ARG A 239 8.45 8.88 13.47
C ARG A 239 8.61 8.03 14.72
N TRP A 240 9.37 6.94 14.63
CA TRP A 240 9.27 5.85 15.61
C TRP A 240 9.76 6.21 17.02
N GLU A 241 10.61 7.23 17.16
CA GLU A 241 11.04 7.76 18.46
C GLU A 241 9.95 8.54 19.20
N LYS A 242 8.87 8.96 18.51
CA LYS A 242 7.77 9.74 19.10
C LYS A 242 6.65 8.91 19.69
N VAL A 243 6.66 7.58 19.49
CA VAL A 243 5.60 6.69 19.98
C VAL A 243 6.06 5.85 21.17
N PRO A 244 5.16 5.49 22.09
CA PRO A 244 5.47 4.59 23.19
C PRO A 244 5.97 3.22 22.71
N GLU A 245 6.77 2.56 23.55
CA GLU A 245 7.25 1.21 23.27
C GLU A 245 6.09 0.25 22.97
N GLY A 246 6.24 -0.56 21.92
CA GLY A 246 5.24 -1.53 21.47
C GLY A 246 4.08 -0.94 20.66
N PHE A 247 3.92 0.39 20.55
CA PHE A 247 2.87 1.02 19.73
C PHE A 247 2.90 0.52 18.29
N ALA A 248 4.06 0.59 17.64
CA ALA A 248 4.23 0.21 16.23
C ALA A 248 3.88 -1.26 15.97
N GLN A 249 4.27 -2.17 16.88
CA GLN A 249 3.97 -3.59 16.76
C GLN A 249 2.47 -3.88 16.92
N LYS A 250 1.82 -3.29 17.94
CA LYS A 250 0.37 -3.41 18.14
C LYS A 250 -0.42 -2.89 16.95
N SER A 251 0.02 -1.76 16.38
CA SER A 251 -0.58 -1.20 15.17
C SER A 251 -0.48 -2.17 13.98
N ARG A 252 0.69 -2.78 13.74
CA ARG A 252 0.86 -3.74 12.63
C ARG A 252 -0.05 -4.95 12.79
N GLU A 253 -0.15 -5.48 14.00
CA GLU A 253 -1.01 -6.63 14.32
C GLU A 253 -2.50 -6.29 14.15
N LEU A 254 -2.93 -5.12 14.63
CA LEU A 254 -4.29 -4.63 14.43
C LEU A 254 -4.61 -4.51 12.93
N MET A 255 -3.77 -3.84 12.16
CA MET A 255 -4.01 -3.65 10.72
C MET A 255 -4.04 -4.99 9.97
N ALA A 256 -3.13 -5.92 10.28
CA ALA A 256 -3.13 -7.24 9.67
C ALA A 256 -4.37 -8.07 10.02
N SER A 257 -4.93 -7.90 11.23
CA SER A 257 -6.17 -8.58 11.64
C SER A 257 -7.39 -8.18 10.80
N LYS A 258 -7.41 -6.97 10.25
CA LYS A 258 -8.49 -6.42 9.42
C LYS A 258 -8.44 -6.90 7.96
N TYR A 259 -7.35 -7.55 7.55
CA TYR A 259 -7.09 -7.92 6.16
C TYR A 259 -8.25 -8.68 5.50
N LYS A 260 -8.79 -9.71 6.18
CA LYS A 260 -9.85 -10.55 5.62
C LYS A 260 -11.11 -9.74 5.29
N ASP A 261 -11.52 -8.85 6.20
CA ASP A 261 -12.72 -8.05 6.01
C ASP A 261 -12.51 -6.96 4.95
N GLN A 262 -11.30 -6.41 4.86
CA GLN A 262 -10.92 -5.46 3.80
C GLN A 262 -10.96 -6.10 2.41
N ILE A 263 -10.37 -7.29 2.25
CA ILE A 263 -10.41 -8.01 0.97
C ILE A 263 -11.83 -8.35 0.55
N ARG A 264 -12.72 -8.76 1.49
CA ARG A 264 -14.14 -8.99 1.14
C ARG A 264 -14.77 -7.75 0.52
N LYS A 265 -14.62 -6.57 1.16
CA LYS A 265 -15.17 -5.31 0.63
C LYS A 265 -14.61 -4.96 -0.75
N ILE A 266 -13.32 -5.21 -0.97
CA ILE A 266 -12.66 -4.95 -2.25
C ILE A 266 -13.23 -5.87 -3.34
N VAL A 267 -13.30 -7.17 -3.07
CA VAL A 267 -13.84 -8.17 -4.02
C VAL A 267 -15.32 -7.93 -4.29
N ASP A 268 -16.13 -7.61 -3.26
CA ASP A 268 -17.54 -7.25 -3.44
C ASP A 268 -17.69 -6.03 -4.37
N SER A 269 -16.78 -5.06 -4.28
CA SER A 269 -16.75 -3.92 -5.19
C SER A 269 -16.31 -4.31 -6.60
N GLU A 270 -15.34 -5.20 -6.76
CA GLU A 270 -14.90 -5.72 -8.08
C GLU A 270 -16.03 -6.46 -8.80
N LEU A 271 -16.87 -7.19 -8.07
CA LEU A 271 -18.04 -7.91 -8.60
C LEU A 271 -19.15 -6.97 -9.13
N THR A 272 -19.08 -5.68 -8.84
CA THR A 272 -20.02 -4.69 -9.43
C THR A 272 -19.70 -4.38 -10.89
N ILE A 273 -18.49 -4.69 -11.37
CA ILE A 273 -18.09 -4.47 -12.75
C ILE A 273 -18.87 -5.44 -13.65
N PRO A 274 -19.68 -4.96 -14.61
CA PRO A 274 -20.45 -5.82 -15.50
C PRO A 274 -19.57 -6.79 -16.30
N GLU A 275 -19.99 -8.05 -16.37
CA GLU A 275 -19.23 -9.13 -17.03
C GLU A 275 -18.82 -8.79 -18.47
N LYS A 276 -19.67 -8.03 -19.18
CA LYS A 276 -19.38 -7.57 -20.54
C LYS A 276 -18.11 -6.72 -20.66
N TYR A 277 -17.56 -6.17 -19.58
CA TYR A 277 -16.33 -5.38 -19.62
C TYR A 277 -15.08 -6.20 -19.32
N TRP A 278 -15.20 -7.34 -18.63
CA TRP A 278 -14.04 -8.19 -18.39
C TRP A 278 -13.49 -8.74 -19.70
N ILE A 279 -12.18 -8.68 -19.83
CA ILE A 279 -11.41 -9.29 -20.91
C ILE A 279 -10.66 -10.46 -20.29
N GLU A 280 -11.19 -11.65 -20.50
CA GLU A 280 -10.49 -12.91 -20.23
C GLU A 280 -9.33 -13.03 -21.21
N ILE A 281 -8.16 -13.41 -20.72
CA ILE A 281 -6.95 -13.59 -21.53
C ILE A 281 -6.56 -15.07 -21.58
N SER A 282 -5.86 -15.47 -22.64
CA SER A 282 -5.37 -16.85 -22.77
C SER A 282 -4.21 -17.12 -21.80
N GLU A 283 -4.00 -18.39 -21.44
CA GLU A 283 -2.83 -18.82 -20.64
C GLU A 283 -1.50 -18.32 -21.23
N LYS A 284 -1.36 -18.38 -22.57
CA LYS A 284 -0.19 -17.81 -23.27
C LYS A 284 -0.03 -16.31 -23.03
N THR A 285 -1.12 -15.57 -22.95
CA THR A 285 -1.11 -14.13 -22.66
C THR A 285 -0.75 -13.88 -21.18
N GLU A 286 -1.22 -14.72 -20.26
CA GLU A 286 -0.82 -14.68 -18.85
C GLU A 286 0.69 -14.94 -18.68
N ASP A 287 1.25 -15.90 -19.43
CA ASP A 287 2.69 -16.18 -19.47
C ASP A 287 3.49 -14.96 -19.97
N ASN A 288 3.04 -14.33 -21.07
CA ASN A 288 3.66 -13.13 -21.62
C ASN A 288 3.67 -11.98 -20.60
N TRP A 289 2.57 -11.77 -19.88
CA TRP A 289 2.49 -10.78 -18.80
C TRP A 289 3.43 -11.11 -17.64
N SER A 290 3.42 -12.38 -17.22
CA SER A 290 4.24 -12.86 -16.10
C SER A 290 5.73 -12.66 -16.37
N GLU A 291 6.18 -12.98 -17.58
CA GLU A 291 7.57 -12.82 -17.97
C GLU A 291 7.96 -11.36 -18.11
N LEU A 292 7.13 -10.53 -18.77
CA LEU A 292 7.33 -9.09 -18.82
C LEU A 292 7.48 -8.51 -17.41
N PHE A 293 6.59 -8.87 -16.48
CA PHE A 293 6.65 -8.37 -15.10
C PHE A 293 7.90 -8.86 -14.38
N ARG A 294 8.30 -10.13 -14.54
CA ARG A 294 9.52 -10.68 -13.94
C ARG A 294 10.77 -9.91 -14.37
N GLU A 295 10.98 -9.77 -15.67
CA GLU A 295 12.12 -9.05 -16.22
C GLU A 295 12.09 -7.56 -15.81
N SER A 296 10.90 -6.96 -15.74
CA SER A 296 10.74 -5.58 -15.27
C SER A 296 11.10 -5.42 -13.80
N ARG A 297 10.73 -6.37 -12.94
CA ARG A 297 11.12 -6.36 -11.52
C ARG A 297 12.64 -6.48 -11.36
N ILE A 298 13.29 -7.32 -12.17
CA ILE A 298 14.77 -7.47 -12.18
C ILE A 298 15.44 -6.15 -12.58
N ALA A 299 15.01 -5.54 -13.68
CA ALA A 299 15.57 -4.28 -14.15
C ALA A 299 15.34 -3.12 -13.15
N LEU A 300 14.13 -3.02 -12.60
CA LEU A 300 13.79 -1.99 -11.60
C LEU A 300 14.51 -2.20 -10.27
N ARG A 301 14.87 -3.45 -9.91
CA ARG A 301 15.77 -3.74 -8.79
C ARG A 301 17.19 -3.23 -9.07
N GLU A 302 17.70 -3.46 -10.28
CA GLU A 302 19.04 -3.01 -10.68
C GLU A 302 19.16 -1.49 -10.74
N GLN A 303 18.07 -0.80 -11.08
CA GLN A 303 17.95 0.66 -11.03
C GLN A 303 17.72 1.20 -9.60
N GLY A 304 17.62 0.34 -8.58
CA GLY A 304 17.39 0.75 -7.20
C GLY A 304 15.95 1.16 -6.87
N VAL A 305 15.01 0.98 -7.80
CA VAL A 305 13.59 1.28 -7.58
C VAL A 305 12.98 0.24 -6.63
N TYR A 306 13.16 -1.05 -6.89
CA TYR A 306 12.66 -2.12 -6.02
C TYR A 306 13.73 -2.67 -5.09
N ASN A 307 13.31 -3.00 -3.86
CA ASN A 307 14.18 -3.61 -2.87
C ASN A 307 14.37 -5.10 -3.17
N GLY A 308 15.61 -5.52 -3.45
CA GLY A 308 15.92 -6.92 -3.77
C GLY A 308 15.53 -7.91 -2.68
N LYS A 309 15.65 -7.57 -1.39
CA LYS A 309 15.23 -8.47 -0.29
C LYS A 309 13.72 -8.65 -0.28
N ALA A 310 12.96 -7.61 -0.63
CA ALA A 310 11.52 -7.68 -0.75
C ALA A 310 11.12 -8.58 -1.93
N LEU A 311 11.74 -8.38 -3.11
CA LEU A 311 11.48 -9.22 -4.28
C LEU A 311 11.81 -10.70 -4.03
N THR A 312 12.93 -11.00 -3.37
CA THR A 312 13.26 -12.36 -2.94
C THR A 312 12.18 -12.96 -2.03
N LEU A 313 11.60 -12.18 -1.10
CA LEU A 313 10.49 -12.64 -0.26
C LEU A 313 9.26 -12.93 -1.13
N PHE A 314 8.88 -12.02 -2.03
CA PHE A 314 7.69 -12.18 -2.86
C PHE A 314 7.81 -13.38 -3.80
N ARG A 315 8.98 -13.60 -4.41
CA ARG A 315 9.26 -14.83 -5.18
C ARG A 315 9.07 -16.08 -4.32
N LYS A 316 9.59 -16.10 -3.08
CA LYS A 316 9.38 -17.24 -2.18
C LYS A 316 7.90 -17.48 -1.86
N VAL A 317 7.10 -16.41 -1.77
CA VAL A 317 5.65 -16.52 -1.58
C VAL A 317 4.98 -17.08 -2.83
N ARG A 318 5.31 -16.57 -4.03
CA ARG A 318 4.80 -17.09 -5.31
C ARG A 318 5.14 -18.58 -5.46
N CYS A 319 6.40 -18.97 -5.28
CA CYS A 319 6.84 -20.37 -5.32
C CYS A 319 6.26 -21.28 -4.24
N LYS A 320 5.76 -20.72 -3.14
CA LYS A 320 5.06 -21.47 -2.11
C LYS A 320 3.61 -21.76 -2.51
N ILE A 321 2.96 -20.82 -3.19
CA ILE A 321 1.59 -20.96 -3.69
C ILE A 321 1.58 -21.83 -4.94
N ASP A 322 2.48 -21.55 -5.89
CA ASP A 322 2.66 -22.31 -7.12
C ASP A 322 4.15 -22.64 -7.35
N PRO A 323 4.58 -23.87 -7.00
CA PRO A 323 5.94 -24.34 -7.22
C PRO A 323 6.32 -24.54 -8.70
N GLN A 324 5.36 -24.55 -9.63
CA GLN A 324 5.59 -24.83 -11.05
C GLN A 324 6.02 -23.61 -11.85
N LEU A 325 5.92 -22.40 -11.28
CA LEU A 325 6.33 -21.16 -11.94
C LEU A 325 7.80 -21.25 -12.38
N ALA A 326 8.08 -20.84 -13.62
CA ALA A 326 9.42 -20.90 -14.21
C ALA A 326 10.49 -20.19 -13.35
N GLU A 327 10.13 -19.07 -12.72
CA GLU A 327 11.02 -18.30 -11.83
C GLU A 327 11.49 -19.06 -10.58
N CYS A 328 10.79 -20.13 -10.18
CA CYS A 328 11.12 -20.92 -8.98
C CYS A 328 12.36 -21.79 -9.18
N THR A 329 12.69 -22.11 -10.44
CA THR A 329 13.86 -22.90 -10.80
C THR A 329 14.92 -22.12 -11.56
N SER A 330 14.58 -20.96 -12.16
CA SER A 330 15.47 -20.15 -12.99
C SER A 330 16.80 -19.77 -12.31
N LYS A 331 17.85 -19.45 -13.08
CA LYS A 331 19.15 -19.02 -12.53
C LYS A 331 19.17 -17.52 -12.17
N ASP A 332 18.42 -16.71 -12.89
CA ASP A 332 18.32 -15.24 -12.75
C ASP A 332 17.21 -14.83 -11.76
N ARG A 333 17.16 -15.48 -10.59
CA ARG A 333 16.06 -15.26 -9.64
C ARG A 333 16.12 -13.86 -8.99
N GLU A 334 14.93 -13.37 -8.65
CA GLU A 334 14.70 -12.08 -7.97
C GLU A 334 15.39 -11.82 -6.61
#